data_AF-A0A5J4WMN6-F1
#
_entry.id   AF-A0A5J4WMN6-F1
#
_cell.length_a   1.000
_cell.length_b   1.000
_cell.length_c   1.000
_cell.angle_alpha   90.00
_cell.angle_beta   90.00
_cell.angle_gamma   90.00
#
_symmetry.space_group_name_H-M   'P 1'
#
loop_
_entity.id
_entity.type
_entity.pdbx_description
1 polymer ?
#
loop_
_entity_poly.entity_id
_entity_poly.type
_entity_poly.pdbx_seq_one_letter_code
_entity_poly.pdbx_strand_id
1 'polypeptide(L)'
;MSIVVSEICPAYSTFYGFLGAACALIFANFGSCYGAAKAGVGVCVMGVLHPALIVKSTIPTIMAGILGIYGLIAAIIIEMGIGNQYTLYASFAHLSGGLCVGYLNE
;
A
#
# COMPACT_ATOMS: atom_id res chain seq x y z
N MET A 1 29.67 -22.80 2.84
CA MET A 1 29.81 -23.81 1.76
C MET A 1 28.39 -24.15 1.33
N SER A 2 27.78 -23.53 0.32
CA SER A 2 28.32 -22.93 -0.89
C SER A 2 27.47 -21.71 -1.24
N ILE A 3 28.11 -20.64 -1.71
CA ILE A 3 27.46 -19.51 -2.34
C ILE A 3 26.88 -20.05 -3.64
N VAL A 4 25.69 -20.62 -3.58
CA VAL A 4 24.92 -20.95 -4.78
C VAL A 4 24.39 -19.60 -5.27
N VAL A 5 25.24 -18.88 -5.99
CA VAL A 5 24.75 -18.02 -7.08
C VAL A 5 24.13 -18.99 -8.08
N SER A 6 22.93 -19.48 -7.77
CA SER A 6 22.06 -19.99 -8.81
C SER A 6 21.81 -18.78 -9.69
N GLU A 7 21.99 -18.88 -11.01
CA GLU A 7 21.63 -17.79 -11.95
C GLU A 7 20.20 -17.27 -11.72
N ILE A 8 19.38 -18.06 -11.02
CA ILE A 8 17.97 -17.84 -10.68
C ILE A 8 17.78 -17.08 -9.35
N CYS A 9 18.77 -17.07 -8.44
CA CYS A 9 18.67 -16.47 -7.09
C CYS A 9 19.87 -15.55 -6.77
N PRO A 10 20.00 -14.40 -7.44
CA PRO A 10 21.06 -13.43 -7.17
C PRO A 10 20.81 -12.64 -5.88
N ALA A 11 21.85 -12.05 -5.28
CA ALA A 11 21.75 -11.28 -4.03
C ALA A 11 20.83 -10.05 -4.12
N TYR A 12 20.58 -9.52 -5.33
CA TYR A 12 19.64 -8.40 -5.56
C TYR A 12 18.17 -8.82 -5.67
N SER A 13 17.87 -10.12 -5.65
CA SER A 13 16.51 -10.67 -5.68
C SER A 13 15.63 -10.07 -4.56
N THR A 14 16.17 -9.98 -3.35
CA THR A 14 15.47 -9.43 -2.18
C THR A 14 15.19 -7.93 -2.28
N PHE A 15 16.02 -7.16 -3.00
CA PHE A 15 15.81 -5.72 -3.20
C PHE A 15 14.49 -5.42 -3.90
N TYR A 16 14.16 -6.18 -4.95
CA TYR A 16 12.91 -5.99 -5.68
C TYR A 16 11.67 -6.40 -4.87
N GLY A 17 11.79 -7.37 -3.97
CA GLY A 17 10.72 -7.74 -3.03
C GLY A 17 10.39 -6.59 -2.06
N PHE A 18 11.40 -6.01 -1.41
CA PHE A 18 11.21 -4.86 -0.52
C PHE A 18 10.79 -3.58 -1.25
N LEU A 19 11.28 -3.38 -2.49
CA LEU A 19 10.82 -2.28 -3.34
C LEU A 19 9.32 -2.41 -3.64
N GLY A 20 8.83 -3.63 -3.91
CA GLY A 20 7.39 -3.90 -4.08
C GLY A 20 6.57 -3.54 -2.85
N ALA A 21 7.02 -3.93 -1.65
CA ALA A 21 6.37 -3.57 -0.39
C ALA A 21 6.37 -2.05 -0.14
N ALA A 22 7.49 -1.37 -0.44
CA ALA A 22 7.59 0.08 -0.32
C ALA A 22 6.64 0.81 -1.29
N CYS A 23 6.60 0.39 -2.56
CA CYS A 23 5.69 0.95 -3.56
C CYS A 23 4.22 0.75 -3.16
N ALA A 24 3.85 -0.44 -2.65
CA ALA A 24 2.50 -0.72 -2.19
C ALA A 24 2.06 0.26 -1.08
N LEU A 25 2.92 0.49 -0.09
CA LEU A 25 2.65 1.39 1.03
C LEU A 25 2.55 2.85 0.59
N ILE A 26 3.50 3.32 -0.22
CA ILE A 26 3.57 4.74 -0.61
C ILE A 26 2.34 5.12 -1.42
N PHE A 27 1.98 4.34 -2.44
CA PHE A 27 0.85 4.66 -3.30
C PHE A 27 -0.49 4.50 -2.58
N ALA A 28 -0.67 3.44 -1.77
CA ALA A 28 -1.90 3.26 -1.00
C ALA A 28 -2.11 4.37 0.05
N ASN A 29 -1.04 4.80 0.73
CA ASN A 29 -1.13 5.91 1.69
C ASN A 29 -1.38 7.24 0.97
N PHE A 30 -0.85 7.43 -0.24
CA PHE A 30 -1.09 8.64 -1.01
C PHE A 30 -2.57 8.77 -1.41
N GLY A 31 -3.18 7.69 -1.90
CA GLY A 31 -4.62 7.63 -2.19
C GLY A 31 -5.50 7.92 -0.97
N SER A 32 -5.21 7.26 0.15
CA SER A 32 -5.91 7.48 1.42
C SER A 32 -5.80 8.92 1.93
N CYS A 33 -4.59 9.49 1.92
CA CYS A 33 -4.38 10.88 2.33
C CYS A 33 -5.09 11.87 1.40
N TYR A 34 -5.11 11.62 0.10
CA TYR A 34 -5.81 12.48 -0.86
C TYR A 34 -7.33 12.42 -0.70
N GLY A 35 -7.89 11.21 -0.52
CA GLY A 35 -9.30 11.01 -0.20
C GLY A 35 -9.70 11.69 1.11
N ALA A 36 -8.88 11.57 2.15
CA ALA A 36 -9.10 12.23 3.44
C ALA A 36 -8.99 13.75 3.35
N ALA A 37 -8.05 14.29 2.56
CA ALA A 37 -7.90 15.73 2.37
C ALA A 37 -9.14 16.33 1.68
N LYS A 38 -9.63 15.73 0.59
CA LYS A 38 -10.83 16.22 -0.11
C LYS A 38 -12.10 16.04 0.71
N ALA A 39 -12.27 14.90 1.37
CA ALA A 39 -13.41 14.68 2.26
C ALA A 39 -13.38 15.65 3.46
N GLY A 40 -12.21 15.92 4.01
CA GLY A 40 -12.00 16.84 5.13
C GLY A 40 -12.47 18.27 4.84
N VAL A 41 -12.16 18.80 3.65
CA VAL A 41 -12.67 20.12 3.23
C VAL A 41 -14.21 20.14 3.21
N GLY A 42 -14.84 19.08 2.71
CA GLY A 42 -16.29 18.92 2.71
C GLY A 42 -16.88 18.88 4.12
N VAL A 43 -16.25 18.16 5.05
CA VAL A 43 -16.66 18.11 6.46
C VAL A 43 -16.57 19.48 7.13
N CYS A 44 -15.48 20.23 6.89
CA CYS A 44 -15.32 21.58 7.44
C CYS A 44 -16.41 22.54 6.95
N VAL A 45 -16.77 22.48 5.66
CA VAL A 45 -17.83 23.33 5.08
C VAL A 45 -19.20 22.94 5.65
N MET A 46 -19.51 21.65 5.72
CA MET A 46 -20.77 21.16 6.26
C MET A 46 -20.91 21.43 7.77
N GLY A 47 -19.79 21.43 8.50
CA GLY A 47 -19.76 21.76 9.93
C GLY A 47 -20.16 23.20 10.25
N VAL A 48 -19.95 24.14 9.33
CA VAL A 48 -20.37 25.54 9.48
C VAL A 48 -21.81 25.76 9.00
N LEU A 49 -22.21 25.14 7.89
CA LEU A 49 -23.55 25.34 7.30
C LEU A 49 -24.64 24.57 8.03
N HIS A 50 -24.40 23.30 8.36
CA HIS A 50 -25.41 22.39 8.92
C HIS A 50 -24.79 21.43 9.96
N PRO A 51 -24.61 21.88 11.22
CA PRO A 51 -23.89 21.12 12.24
C PRO A 51 -24.57 19.80 12.66
N ALA A 52 -25.88 19.66 12.46
CA ALA A 52 -26.61 18.42 12.77
C ALA A 52 -26.19 17.22 11.88
N LEU A 53 -25.54 17.47 10.73
CA LEU A 53 -25.20 16.44 9.75
C LEU A 53 -23.71 16.05 9.75
N ILE A 54 -22.91 16.60 10.66
CA ILE A 54 -21.44 16.40 10.71
C ILE A 54 -21.07 14.92 10.77
N VAL A 55 -21.73 14.14 11.64
CA VAL A 55 -21.41 12.71 11.85
C VAL A 55 -21.59 11.90 10.56
N LYS A 56 -22.61 12.22 9.76
CA LYS A 56 -22.85 11.54 8.48
C LYS A 56 -21.85 12.00 7.41
N SER A 57 -21.38 13.25 7.47
CA SER A 57 -20.37 13.77 6.54
C SER A 57 -18.95 13.24 6.78
N THR A 58 -18.65 12.64 7.95
CA THR A 58 -17.34 12.03 8.25
C THR A 58 -17.18 10.61 7.68
N ILE A 59 -18.28 9.96 7.29
CA ILE A 59 -18.25 8.58 6.74
C ILE A 59 -17.30 8.45 5.53
N PRO A 60 -17.27 9.38 4.55
CA PRO A 60 -16.32 9.33 3.44
C PRO A 60 -14.85 9.41 3.87
N THR A 61 -14.53 10.18 4.92
CA THR A 61 -13.17 10.26 5.47
C THR A 61 -12.73 8.92 6.06
N ILE A 62 -13.65 8.22 6.72
CA ILE A 62 -13.38 6.88 7.29
C ILE A 62 -13.19 5.86 6.16
N MET A 63 -13.99 5.94 5.09
CA MET A 63 -13.83 5.07 3.92
C MET A 63 -12.48 5.29 3.22
N ALA A 64 -12.01 6.54 3.14
CA ALA A 64 -10.66 6.84 2.65
C ALA A 64 -9.56 6.24 3.56
N GLY A 65 -9.78 6.19 4.87
CA GLY A 65 -8.82 5.63 5.83
C GLY A 65 -8.64 4.11 5.69
N ILE A 66 -9.69 3.36 5.35
CA ILE A 66 -9.61 1.89 5.23
C ILE A 66 -8.74 1.48 4.03
N LEU A 67 -8.69 2.29 2.95
CA LEU A 67 -7.83 2.05 1.78
C LEU A 67 -6.33 1.99 2.14
N GLY A 68 -5.88 2.81 3.09
CA GLY A 68 -4.50 2.78 3.58
C GLY A 68 -4.17 1.48 4.33
N ILE A 69 -5.15 0.91 5.05
CA ILE A 69 -4.97 -0.35 5.78
C ILE A 69 -4.81 -1.52 4.79
N TYR A 70 -5.50 -1.49 3.64
CA TYR A 70 -5.31 -2.53 2.61
C TYR A 70 -3.89 -2.53 2.03
N GLY A 71 -3.30 -1.36 1.79
CA GLY A 71 -1.91 -1.22 1.38
C GLY A 71 -0.91 -1.77 2.42
N LEU A 72 -1.18 -1.51 3.70
CA LEU A 72 -0.38 -2.05 4.81
C LEU A 72 -0.44 -3.57 4.88
N ILE A 73 -1.63 -4.17 4.78
CA ILE A 73 -1.80 -5.63 4.80
C ILE A 73 -1.03 -6.27 3.64
N ALA A 74 -1.10 -5.70 2.42
CA ALA A 74 -0.38 -6.21 1.27
C ALA A 74 1.15 -6.15 1.44
N ALA A 75 1.68 -5.08 2.03
CA ALA A 75 3.11 -4.97 2.31
C ALA A 75 3.60 -6.03 3.32
N ILE A 76 2.82 -6.28 4.38
CA ILE A 76 3.13 -7.33 5.37
C ILE A 76 3.10 -8.72 4.72
N ILE A 77 2.16 -9.00 3.82
CA ILE A 77 2.10 -10.28 3.10
C ILE A 77 3.34 -10.46 2.20
N ILE A 78 3.80 -9.39 1.54
CA ILE A 78 5.02 -9.43 0.72
C ILE A 78 6.23 -9.72 1.61
N GLU A 79 6.35 -9.06 2.76
CA GLU A 79 7.45 -9.28 3.72
C GLU A 79 7.48 -10.72 4.23
N MET A 80 6.32 -11.30 4.58
CA MET A 80 6.24 -12.70 5.01
C MET A 80 6.55 -13.71 3.89
N GLY A 81 6.48 -13.29 2.62
CA GLY A 81 6.85 -14.11 1.47
C GLY A 81 8.34 -14.13 1.13
N ILE A 82 9.17 -13.30 1.78
CA ILE A 82 10.61 -13.23 1.51
C ILE A 82 11.34 -14.30 2.35
N GLY A 83 11.82 -15.35 1.69
CA GLY A 83 12.55 -16.47 2.30
C GLY A 83 14.03 -16.56 1.88
N ASN A 84 14.74 -17.54 2.45
CA ASN A 84 16.20 -17.76 2.26
C ASN A 84 16.59 -18.24 0.83
N GLN A 85 15.61 -18.54 -0.02
CA GLN A 85 15.77 -18.99 -1.42
C GLN A 85 14.83 -18.18 -2.32
N TYR A 86 15.07 -16.87 -2.41
CA TYR A 86 14.19 -15.97 -3.18
C TYR A 86 14.60 -15.95 -4.66
N THR A 87 13.74 -16.46 -5.53
CA THR A 87 13.97 -16.49 -6.99
C THR A 87 13.67 -15.12 -7.61
N LEU A 88 14.41 -14.77 -8.65
CA LEU A 88 14.25 -13.51 -9.37
C LEU A 88 12.82 -13.32 -9.95
N TYR A 89 12.19 -14.42 -10.37
CA TYR A 89 10.81 -14.44 -10.84
C TYR A 89 9.83 -14.07 -9.72
N ALA A 90 10.00 -14.67 -8.53
CA ALA A 90 9.16 -14.33 -7.38
C ALA A 90 9.34 -12.85 -7.01
N SER A 91 10.56 -12.32 -6.98
CA SER A 91 10.81 -10.91 -6.65
C SER A 91 10.09 -9.94 -7.59
N PHE A 92 10.12 -10.20 -8.90
CA PHE A 92 9.39 -9.37 -9.86
C PHE A 92 7.88 -9.55 -9.75
N ALA A 93 7.39 -10.76 -9.43
CA ALA A 93 5.98 -10.97 -9.16
C ALA A 93 5.52 -10.15 -7.94
N HIS A 94 6.29 -10.15 -6.84
CA HIS A 94 6.02 -9.33 -5.65
C HIS A 94 6.13 -7.82 -5.93
N LEU A 95 7.08 -7.40 -6.78
CA LEU A 95 7.20 -6.00 -7.23
C LEU A 95 5.95 -5.56 -8.01
N SER A 96 5.53 -6.35 -9.01
CA SER A 96 4.33 -6.06 -9.80
C SER A 96 3.05 -6.13 -8.95
N GLY A 97 2.97 -7.07 -8.01
CA GLY A 97 1.85 -7.21 -7.09
C GLY A 97 1.74 -6.00 -6.18
N GLY A 98 2.85 -5.53 -5.61
CA GLY A 98 2.89 -4.31 -4.80
C GLY A 98 2.51 -3.05 -5.57
N LEU A 99 2.97 -2.91 -6.81
CA LEU A 99 2.57 -1.81 -7.70
C LEU A 99 1.09 -1.84 -8.06
N CYS A 100 0.55 -3.00 -8.42
CA CYS A 100 -0.88 -3.17 -8.74
C CYS A 100 -1.75 -2.80 -7.54
N VAL A 101 -1.43 -3.31 -6.34
CA VAL A 101 -2.19 -2.98 -5.13
C VAL A 101 -2.09 -1.49 -4.80
N GLY A 102 -0.89 -0.91 -4.92
CA GLY A 102 -0.69 0.52 -4.67
C GLY A 102 -1.53 1.41 -5.58
N TYR A 103 -1.58 1.13 -6.88
CA TYR A 103 -2.38 1.89 -7.86
C TYR A 103 -3.88 1.67 -7.75
N LEU A 104 -4.32 0.48 -7.30
CA LEU A 104 -5.75 0.17 -7.15
C LEU A 104 -6.39 0.85 -5.93
N ASN A 105 -5.60 1.22 -4.92
CA ASN A 105 -6.08 1.83 -3.68
C ASN A 105 -6.02 3.38 -3.68
N GLU A 106 -6.14 4.02 -4.85
CA GLU A 106 -6.38 5.47 -4.97
C GLU A 106 -7.84 5.86 -4.63
#